data_AF-A0A354V7V5-F1
#
_entry.id   AF-A0A354V7V5-F1
#
_cell.length_a   1.000
_cell.length_b   1.000
_cell.length_c   1.000
_cell.angle_alpha   90.00
_cell.angle_beta   90.00
_cell.angle_gamma   90.00
#
_symmetry.space_group_name_H-M   'P 1'
#
loop_
_entity.id
_entity.type
_entity.pdbx_description
1 polymer ?
#
loop_
_entity_poly.entity_id
_entity_poly.type
_entity_poly.pdbx_seq_one_letter_code
_entity_poly.pdbx_strand_id
1 'polypeptide(L)' 'MGNLRAILGELVGLFVDDGSLALALLVWCAIVGAGVVVAPGLSPAGGGLALLLGCVVILLANVGWAARARATKR' A
#
# COMPACT_ATOMS: atom_id res chain seq x y z
N MET A 1 -21.29 7.65 -26.71
CA MET A 1 -21.60 6.75 -25.58
C MET A 1 -20.28 6.34 -24.91
N GLY A 2 -19.76 6.99 -23.88
CA GLY A 2 -20.12 8.19 -23.16
C GLY A 2 -18.96 8.44 -22.20
N ASN A 3 -18.29 9.59 -22.29
CA ASN A 3 -17.07 9.91 -21.53
C ASN A 3 -17.25 9.68 -20.02
N LEU A 4 -18.47 9.80 -19.52
CA LEU A 4 -18.84 9.50 -18.14
C LEU A 4 -18.56 8.04 -17.73
N ARG A 5 -18.80 7.05 -18.61
CA ARG A 5 -18.50 5.64 -18.33
C ARG A 5 -16.99 5.38 -18.24
N ALA A 6 -16.21 6.05 -19.08
CA ALA A 6 -14.75 5.95 -19.05
C ALA A 6 -14.18 6.57 -17.76
N ILE A 7 -14.63 7.79 -17.42
CA ILE A 7 -14.24 8.49 -16.19
C ILE A 7 -14.60 7.66 -14.95
N LEU A 8 -15.82 7.10 -14.88
CA LEU A 8 -16.23 6.24 -13.77
C LEU A 8 -15.40 4.96 -13.68
N GLY A 9 -15.07 4.34 -14.81
CA GLY A 9 -14.20 3.16 -14.84
C GLY A 9 -12.77 3.46 -14.37
N GLU A 10 -12.25 4.63 -14.72
CA GLU A 10 -10.92 5.08 -14.32
C GLU A 10 -10.87 5.46 -12.83
N LEU A 11 -11.94 6.09 -12.33
CA LEU A 11 -12.10 6.40 -10.91
C LEU A 11 -12.22 5.13 -10.05
N VAL A 12 -13.04 4.16 -10.49
CA VAL A 12 -13.16 2.85 -9.81
C VAL A 12 -11.85 2.07 -9.89
N GLY A 13 -11.16 2.12 -11.02
CA GLY A 13 -9.84 1.51 -11.19
C GLY A 13 -8.80 2.08 -10.22
N LEU A 14 -8.76 3.42 -10.09
CA LEU A 14 -7.89 4.11 -9.14
C LEU A 14 -8.22 3.71 -7.69
N PHE A 15 -9.51 3.69 -7.32
CA PHE A 15 -9.96 3.28 -5.98
C PHE A 15 -9.61 1.83 -5.64
N VAL A 16 -9.65 0.90 -6.61
CA VAL A 16 -9.28 -0.50 -6.40
C VAL A 16 -7.77 -0.65 -6.24
N ASP A 17 -6.98 0.06 -7.05
CA ASP A 17 -5.51 0.08 -6.95
C ASP A 17 -5.06 0.70 -5.61
N ASP A 18 -5.65 1.83 -5.25
CA ASP A 18 -5.39 2.52 -3.98
C ASP A 18 -5.96 1.75 -2.78
N GLY A 19 -7.03 0.97 -2.97
CA GLY A 19 -7.62 0.10 -1.95
C GLY A 19 -6.71 -1.08 -1.58
N SER A 20 -6.05 -1.69 -2.57
CA SER A 20 -5.02 -2.71 -2.33
C SER A 20 -3.84 -2.14 -1.56
N LEU A 21 -3.37 -0.94 -1.94
CA LEU A 21 -2.31 -0.22 -1.21
C LEU A 21 -2.74 0.09 0.23
N ALA A 22 -3.95 0.62 0.43
CA ALA A 22 -4.49 0.90 1.76
C ALA A 22 -4.58 -0.36 2.62
N LEU A 23 -5.04 -1.47 2.06
CA LEU A 23 -5.11 -2.75 2.76
C LEU A 23 -3.70 -3.25 3.16
N ALA A 24 -2.74 -3.17 2.26
CA ALA A 24 -1.35 -3.56 2.54
C ALA A 24 -0.75 -2.73 3.67
N LEU A 25 -0.98 -1.41 3.68
CA LEU A 25 -0.56 -0.53 4.77
C LEU A 25 -1.24 -0.87 6.09
N LEU A 26 -2.55 -1.17 6.07
CA LEU A 26 -3.31 -1.55 7.26
C LEU A 26 -2.80 -2.86 7.85
N VAL A 27 -2.53 -3.86 7.00
CA VAL A 27 -1.91 -5.13 7.41
C VAL A 27 -0.53 -4.90 8.01
N TRP A 28 0.31 -4.06 7.39
CA TRP A 28 1.62 -3.73 7.93
C TRP A 28 1.55 -3.03 9.29
N CYS A 29 0.67 -2.05 9.44
CA CYS A 29 0.42 -1.39 10.72
C CYS A 29 -0.04 -2.39 11.79
N ALA A 30 -0.92 -3.33 11.45
CA ALA A 30 -1.37 -4.38 12.36
C ALA A 30 -0.22 -5.31 12.77
N ILE A 31 0.65 -5.71 11.84
CA ILE A 31 1.82 -6.55 12.11
C ILE A 31 2.79 -5.83 13.07
N VAL A 32 3.14 -4.58 12.78
CA VAL A 32 4.07 -3.82 13.64
C VAL A 32 3.44 -3.52 15.00
N GLY A 33 2.16 -3.14 15.03
CA GLY A 33 1.42 -2.90 16.27
C GLY A 33 1.33 -4.16 17.15
N ALA A 34 1.01 -5.31 16.57
CA ALA A 34 1.03 -6.59 17.27
C ALA A 34 2.44 -6.92 17.77
N GLY A 35 3.46 -6.68 16.94
CA GLY A 35 4.87 -6.86 17.28
C GLY A 35 5.29 -6.08 18.52
N VAL A 36 4.87 -4.82 18.64
CA VAL A 36 5.14 -3.98 19.82
C VAL A 36 4.47 -4.54 21.09
N VAL A 37 3.27 -5.10 20.97
CA VAL A 37 2.55 -5.69 22.13
C VAL A 37 3.23 -6.98 22.60
N VAL A 38 3.67 -7.84 21.67
CA VAL A 38 4.25 -9.16 22.02
C VAL A 38 5.74 -9.10 22.37
N ALA A 39 6.46 -8.06 21.94
CA ALA A 39 7.89 -7.91 22.16
C ALA A 39 8.17 -6.71 23.09
N PRO A 40 8.23 -6.90 24.42
CA PRO A 40 8.40 -5.81 25.39
C PRO A 40 9.75 -5.07 25.29
N GLY A 41 10.71 -5.59 24.51
CA GLY A 41 11.99 -4.93 24.23
C GLY A 41 12.00 -4.00 23.02
N LEU A 42 10.90 -3.91 22.25
CA LEU A 42 10.84 -3.00 21.11
C LEU A 42 10.65 -1.57 21.61
N SER A 43 11.67 -0.73 21.38
CA SER A 43 11.56 0.70 21.69
C SER A 43 10.51 1.36 20.80
N PRO A 44 9.83 2.43 21.27
CA PRO A 44 8.90 3.19 20.44
C PRO A 44 9.53 3.69 19.13
N ALA A 45 10.81 4.07 19.18
CA ALA A 45 11.58 4.46 18.00
C ALA A 45 11.78 3.31 17.00
N GLY A 46 12.01 2.09 17.48
CA GLY A 46 12.12 0.89 16.64
C GLY A 46 10.82 0.58 15.91
N GLY A 47 9.68 0.65 16.62
CA GLY A 47 8.36 0.49 16.01
C GLY A 47 8.06 1.57 14.97
N GLY A 48 8.40 2.83 15.26
CA GLY A 48 8.25 3.94 14.32
C GLY A 48 9.08 3.77 13.05
N LEU A 49 10.35 3.34 13.18
CA LEU A 49 11.21 3.03 12.04
C LEU A 49 10.69 1.87 11.20
N ALA A 50 10.18 0.82 11.84
CA ALA A 50 9.58 -0.32 11.14
C ALA A 50 8.34 0.10 10.33
N LEU A 51 7.47 0.94 10.89
CA LEU A 51 6.34 1.52 10.17
C LEU A 51 6.82 2.36 8.97
N LEU A 52 7.73 3.31 9.21
CA LEU A 52 8.24 4.21 8.16
C LEU A 52 8.82 3.40 6.99
N LEU A 53 9.75 2.49 7.27
CA LEU A 53 10.45 1.73 6.24
C LEU A 53 9.50 0.79 5.51
N GLY A 54 8.62 0.08 6.23
CA GLY A 54 7.68 -0.83 5.58
C GLY A 54 6.63 -0.10 4.74
N CYS A 55 6.14 1.07 5.18
CA CYS A 55 5.26 1.91 4.36
C CYS A 55 5.95 2.35 3.07
N VAL A 56 7.21 2.79 3.13
CA VAL A 56 7.99 3.16 1.93
C VAL A 56 8.17 1.96 1.00
N VAL A 57 8.50 0.78 1.54
CA VAL A 57 8.66 -0.45 0.75
C VAL A 57 7.35 -0.85 0.06
N ILE A 58 6.22 -0.81 0.77
CA ILE A 58 4.90 -1.13 0.21
C ILE A 58 4.57 -0.17 -0.94
N LEU A 59 4.82 1.13 -0.75
CA LEU A 59 4.57 2.15 -1.77
C LEU A 59 5.44 1.94 -3.01
N LEU A 60 6.74 1.69 -2.82
CA LEU A 60 7.67 1.41 -3.93
C LEU A 60 7.32 0.12 -4.66
N ALA A 61 6.93 -0.93 -3.94
CA ALA A 61 6.50 -2.20 -4.52
C ALA A 61 5.23 -2.01 -5.36
N ASN A 62 4.24 -1.28 -4.83
CA ASN A 62 2.99 -0.99 -5.52
C ASN A 62 3.22 -0.20 -6.81
N VAL A 63 3.97 0.91 -6.73
CA VAL A 63 4.31 1.74 -7.89
C VAL A 63 5.14 0.96 -8.91
N GLY A 64 6.12 0.18 -8.45
CA GLY A 64 6.97 -0.64 -9.31
C GLY A 64 6.19 -1.73 -10.06
N TRP A 65 5.26 -2.40 -9.39
CA TRP A 65 4.37 -3.39 -10.02
C TRP A 65 3.42 -2.74 -11.02
N ALA A 66 2.79 -1.61 -10.66
CA ALA A 66 1.91 -0.87 -11.55
C ALA A 66 2.64 -0.39 -12.82
N ALA A 67 3.88 0.11 -12.67
CA ALA A 67 4.70 0.55 -13.79
C ALA A 67 5.06 -0.62 -14.73
N ARG A 68 5.45 -1.78 -14.17
CA ARG A 68 5.77 -2.99 -14.95
C ARG A 68 4.53 -3.55 -15.68
N ALA A 69 3.40 -3.63 -15.00
CA ALA A 69 2.15 -4.12 -15.59
C ALA A 69 1.70 -3.28 -16.79
N ARG A 70 1.94 -1.96 -16.74
CA ARG A 70 1.67 -1.05 -17.87
C ARG A 70 2.67 -1.22 -19.01
N ALA A 71 3.94 -1.51 -18.73
CA ALA A 71 4.96 -1.72 -19.76
C ALA A 71 4.73 -3.00 -20.58
N THR A 72 4.22 -4.07 -19.97
CA THR A 72 3.91 -5.34 -20.67
C THR A 72 2.62 -5.28 -21.50
N LYS A 73 1.74 -4.31 -21.25
CA LYS A 73 0.50 -4.11 -22.03
C LYS A 73 0.70 -3.27 -23.31
N ARG A 74 1.91 -2.79 -23.56
CA ARG A 74 2.29 -1.97 -24.72
C ARG A 74 2.88 -2.83 -25.83
#